data_AF-A0ABD7UQX3-F1
#
_entry.id   AF-A0ABD7UQX3-F1
#
_cell.length_a   1.000
_cell.length_b   1.000
_cell.length_c   1.000
_cell.angle_alpha   90.00
_cell.angle_beta   90.00
_cell.angle_gamma   90.00
#
_symmetry.space_group_name_H-M   'P 1'
#
loop_
_entity.id
_entity.type
_entity.pdbx_description
1 polymer ?
#
loop_
_entity_poly.entity_id
_entity_poly.type
_entity_poly.pdbx_seq_one_letter_code
_entity_poly.pdbx_strand_id
1 'polypeptide(L)'
;MNRTNIFFGESHSDWLPVRGGESGDFVFRRGDGHAFAKIAPASRRGELAGERDRLIWLKGRGVACPEVINWQEEQEGACLVITAIPGVPAADLSGADLLKAWPSMGQQLGAVHSLSVDQCPFERRLSRMFGRAVDVVSRNAVNPDFLPDEDKSTPQLDLLARVERELPVRLDQERTDMVVCHGDPCMPNFMVDPKTLQCTGLIDLGRLGTADRYADLALMIANAEENWAAPDEAERAFAVLFNVLGSKPRPRTPCLLSAIGPSDLGLMFMPPVFPAHWHVSQPVLIADTFSSLVWKVSLPDGTPAIVKGLKPIEDIADELRGADYLVWRNGRGAVRLLGRENNLMLLEYAGERMLSHIVAEHGDYQATEIAAELMAKLYAASEEPLPSALLPIRDRFAALFQRARDDQNAGCQTDYVHAAIIADQMMSNASELRGLHGDLHHENIMFSSRGWLVIDPVGLVGEVGFGAANMFYDPADRDDLCLDPRRIAQMADAFSRALDVDPRRLLDRRTLMVPFRSLERGWRRGATRSAIAAAIKQVRQTSY
;
A
#
# COMPACT_ATOMS: atom_id res chain seq x y z
N MET A 1 16.81 6.34 -23.23
CA MET A 1 16.01 7.06 -24.24
C MET A 1 14.90 7.81 -23.54
N ASN A 2 14.61 9.05 -23.93
CA ASN A 2 13.59 9.88 -23.27
C ASN A 2 12.22 9.18 -23.34
N ARG A 3 11.57 8.91 -22.20
CA ARG A 3 10.26 8.22 -22.12
C ARG A 3 9.18 8.85 -23.01
N THR A 4 9.30 10.14 -23.28
CA THR A 4 8.43 10.91 -24.18
C THR A 4 8.55 10.53 -25.65
N ASN A 5 9.72 10.07 -26.11
CA ASN A 5 9.90 9.65 -27.51
C ASN A 5 9.18 8.32 -27.81
N ILE A 6 8.98 7.48 -26.79
CA ILE A 6 8.30 6.20 -26.93
C ILE A 6 6.81 6.42 -27.24
N PHE A 7 6.15 7.32 -26.50
CA PHE A 7 4.71 7.57 -26.64
C PHE A 7 4.33 8.59 -27.71
N PHE A 8 5.20 9.55 -28.02
CA PHE A 8 4.90 10.60 -29.01
C PHE A 8 5.54 10.38 -30.39
N GLY A 9 6.53 9.48 -30.52
CA GLY A 9 7.20 9.21 -31.80
C GLY A 9 7.69 10.49 -32.50
N GLU A 10 7.39 10.62 -33.80
CA GLU A 10 7.72 11.81 -34.60
C GLU A 10 6.90 13.06 -34.21
N SER A 11 5.78 12.91 -33.51
CA SER A 11 4.91 14.02 -33.07
C SER A 11 5.34 14.68 -31.76
N HIS A 12 6.53 14.34 -31.24
CA HIS A 12 7.07 14.88 -29.98
C HIS A 12 7.13 16.41 -29.95
N SER A 13 7.43 17.07 -31.08
CA SER A 13 7.49 18.53 -31.19
C SER A 13 6.16 19.24 -30.90
N ASP A 14 5.05 18.51 -31.02
CA ASP A 14 3.70 19.06 -30.86
C ASP A 14 3.21 18.98 -29.41
N TRP A 15 4.01 18.44 -28.48
CA TRP A 15 3.65 18.28 -27.07
C TRP A 15 4.55 19.13 -26.17
N LEU A 16 3.95 20.08 -25.46
CA LEU A 16 4.63 20.97 -24.54
C LEU A 16 4.47 20.46 -23.11
N PRO A 17 5.55 20.28 -22.34
CA PRO A 17 5.45 19.87 -20.95
C PRO A 17 4.73 20.95 -20.12
N VAL A 18 3.78 20.53 -19.30
CA VAL A 18 3.08 21.39 -18.35
C VAL A 18 3.78 21.24 -17.00
N ARG A 19 4.28 22.34 -16.44
CA ARG A 19 4.82 22.34 -15.08
C ARG A 19 3.66 22.53 -14.11
N GLY A 20 3.26 21.47 -13.43
CA GLY A 20 2.17 21.51 -12.45
C GLY A 20 1.49 20.16 -12.37
N GLY A 21 1.73 19.44 -11.28
CA GLY A 21 1.18 18.12 -11.01
C GLY A 21 2.00 17.41 -9.93
N GLU A 22 1.38 17.16 -8.78
CA GLU A 22 2.01 16.45 -7.66
C GLU A 22 1.83 14.92 -7.75
N SER A 23 1.15 14.45 -8.81
CA SER A 23 0.85 13.02 -9.01
C SER A 23 2.07 12.18 -9.41
N GLY A 24 3.22 12.79 -9.71
CA GLY A 24 4.41 12.09 -10.21
C GLY A 24 4.30 11.64 -11.68
N ASP A 25 3.21 11.96 -12.36
CA ASP A 25 3.03 11.73 -13.79
C ASP A 25 3.53 12.94 -14.59
N PHE A 26 4.08 12.68 -15.78
CA PHE A 26 4.47 13.75 -16.68
C PHE A 26 3.27 14.21 -17.49
N VAL A 27 2.86 15.47 -17.33
CA VAL A 27 1.73 16.06 -18.06
C VAL A 27 2.24 16.90 -19.23
N PHE A 28 1.66 16.68 -20.40
CA PHE A 28 1.94 17.41 -21.62
C PHE A 28 0.64 18.01 -22.17
N ARG A 29 0.74 19.18 -22.77
CA ARG A 29 -0.34 19.83 -23.53
C ARG A 29 0.02 19.81 -25.00
N ARG A 30 -0.92 19.42 -25.85
CA ARG A 30 -0.73 19.47 -27.30
C ARG A 30 -0.66 20.93 -27.78
N GLY A 31 0.09 21.21 -28.83
CA GLY A 31 0.36 22.57 -29.32
C GLY A 31 -0.88 23.34 -29.77
N ASP A 32 -1.95 22.65 -30.15
CA ASP A 32 -3.27 23.23 -30.45
C ASP A 32 -4.09 23.58 -29.19
N GLY A 33 -3.64 23.14 -28.02
CA GLY A 33 -4.26 23.36 -26.73
C GLY A 33 -5.53 22.53 -26.47
N HIS A 34 -5.89 21.60 -27.36
CA HIS A 34 -7.13 20.82 -27.30
C HIS A 34 -7.01 19.46 -26.62
N ALA A 35 -5.79 19.02 -26.31
CA ALA A 35 -5.55 17.75 -25.64
C ALA A 35 -4.42 17.84 -24.62
N PHE A 36 -4.52 16.98 -23.61
CA PHE A 36 -3.47 16.72 -22.64
C PHE A 36 -3.07 15.26 -22.68
N ALA A 37 -1.80 14.98 -22.41
CA ALA A 37 -1.27 13.63 -22.27
C ALA A 37 -0.63 13.49 -20.89
N LYS A 38 -1.11 12.52 -20.11
CA LYS A 38 -0.51 12.11 -18.84
C LYS A 38 0.33 10.86 -19.11
N ILE A 39 1.59 10.87 -18.70
CA ILE A 39 2.52 9.73 -18.85
C ILE A 39 2.97 9.27 -17.47
N ALA A 40 2.65 8.02 -17.16
CA ALA A 40 3.02 7.37 -15.91
C ALA A 40 4.12 6.31 -16.14
N PRO A 41 5.09 6.14 -15.22
CA PRO A 41 6.00 4.99 -15.25
C PRO A 41 5.28 3.67 -15.03
N ALA A 42 5.94 2.54 -15.33
CA ALA A 42 5.38 1.19 -15.17
C ALA A 42 4.80 0.93 -13.77
N SER A 43 5.45 1.44 -12.71
CA SER A 43 4.97 1.33 -11.32
C SER A 43 3.63 2.04 -11.06
N ARG A 44 3.31 3.09 -11.83
CA ARG A 44 2.08 3.90 -11.69
C ARG A 44 1.06 3.62 -12.81
N ARG A 45 1.33 2.64 -13.68
CA ARG A 45 0.43 2.27 -14.80
C ARG A 45 -0.99 1.99 -14.32
N GLY A 46 -1.13 1.27 -13.21
CA GLY A 46 -2.44 0.91 -12.64
C GLY A 46 -3.24 2.12 -12.15
N GLU A 47 -2.59 3.14 -11.60
CA GLU A 47 -3.24 4.38 -11.16
C GLU A 47 -3.74 5.19 -12.36
N LEU A 48 -2.90 5.35 -13.39
CA LEU A 48 -3.28 6.07 -14.60
C LEU A 48 -4.37 5.34 -15.40
N ALA A 49 -4.32 4.00 -15.45
CA ALA A 49 -5.40 3.18 -15.98
C ALA A 49 -6.70 3.36 -15.17
N GLY A 50 -6.60 3.49 -13.85
CA GLY A 50 -7.72 3.80 -12.99
C GLY A 50 -8.36 5.16 -13.28
N GLU A 51 -7.58 6.18 -13.63
CA GLU A 51 -8.11 7.47 -14.11
C GLU A 51 -8.80 7.33 -15.46
N ARG A 52 -8.17 6.65 -16.43
CA ARG A 52 -8.76 6.31 -17.73
C ARG A 52 -10.14 5.68 -17.55
N ASP A 53 -10.25 4.66 -16.70
CA ASP A 53 -11.49 3.91 -16.51
C ASP A 53 -12.61 4.78 -15.92
N ARG A 54 -12.28 5.71 -15.03
CA ARG A 54 -13.23 6.67 -14.46
C ARG A 54 -13.73 7.67 -15.50
N LEU A 55 -12.84 8.17 -16.35
CA LEU A 55 -13.23 9.07 -17.46
C LEU A 55 -14.11 8.34 -18.49
N ILE A 56 -13.79 7.08 -18.82
CA ILE A 56 -14.63 6.25 -19.70
C ILE A 56 -16.01 6.05 -19.07
N TRP A 57 -16.07 5.73 -17.77
CA TRP A 57 -17.34 5.54 -17.07
C TRP A 57 -18.15 6.84 -17.00
N LEU A 58 -17.54 8.00 -16.80
CA LEU A 58 -18.26 9.29 -16.75
C LEU A 58 -18.88 9.70 -18.09
N LYS A 59 -18.36 9.19 -19.22
CA LYS A 59 -18.83 9.55 -20.55
C LYS A 59 -20.34 9.37 -20.68
N GLY A 60 -21.02 10.45 -21.07
CA GLY A 60 -22.48 10.48 -21.27
C GLY A 60 -23.32 10.53 -20.00
N ARG A 61 -22.74 10.70 -18.81
CA ARG A 61 -23.48 10.75 -17.52
C ARG A 61 -23.75 12.16 -17.00
N GLY A 62 -23.61 13.17 -17.85
CA GLY A 62 -23.96 14.56 -17.51
C GLY A 62 -22.95 15.31 -16.65
N VAL A 63 -21.75 14.74 -16.44
CA VAL A 63 -20.61 15.44 -15.82
C VAL A 63 -19.72 16.01 -16.92
N ALA A 64 -19.41 17.31 -16.84
CA ALA A 64 -18.46 17.93 -17.75
C ALA A 64 -17.02 17.59 -17.30
N CYS A 65 -16.36 16.69 -18.03
CA CYS A 65 -15.00 16.22 -17.73
C CYS A 65 -14.25 15.85 -19.01
N PRO A 66 -12.91 15.68 -18.97
CA PRO A 66 -12.14 15.23 -20.12
C PRO A 66 -12.66 13.91 -20.70
N GLU A 67 -12.65 13.78 -22.02
CA GLU A 67 -12.87 12.53 -22.72
C GLU A 67 -11.55 11.86 -23.08
N VAL A 68 -11.49 10.53 -22.97
CA VAL A 68 -10.33 9.73 -23.40
C VAL A 68 -10.24 9.74 -24.93
N ILE A 69 -9.13 10.26 -25.44
CA ILE A 69 -8.78 10.27 -26.87
C ILE A 69 -7.99 9.01 -27.23
N ASN A 70 -6.97 8.69 -26.42
CA ASN A 70 -6.09 7.55 -26.66
C ASN A 70 -5.52 6.99 -25.36
N TRP A 71 -5.20 5.71 -25.37
CA TRP A 71 -4.52 5.00 -24.29
C TRP A 71 -3.44 4.09 -24.89
N GLN A 72 -2.21 4.21 -24.39
CA GLN A 72 -1.07 3.40 -24.81
C GLN A 72 -0.38 2.79 -23.60
N GLU A 73 -0.07 1.51 -23.66
CA GLU A 73 0.71 0.79 -22.65
C GLU A 73 1.97 0.23 -23.29
N GLU A 74 3.12 0.52 -22.67
CA GLU A 74 4.44 0.06 -23.12
C GLU A 74 5.22 -0.49 -21.92
N GLN A 75 6.31 -1.22 -22.13
CA GLN A 75 7.10 -1.79 -21.02
C GLN A 75 7.51 -0.73 -19.98
N GLU A 76 7.84 0.48 -20.43
CA GLU A 76 8.32 1.59 -19.62
C GLU A 76 7.22 2.31 -18.82
N GLY A 77 5.93 2.14 -19.18
CA GLY A 77 4.85 2.89 -18.55
C GLY A 77 3.52 2.85 -19.29
N ALA A 78 2.76 3.95 -19.19
CA ALA A 78 1.57 4.17 -19.99
C ALA A 78 1.34 5.66 -20.26
N CYS A 79 0.60 5.93 -21.32
CA CYS A 79 0.20 7.27 -21.74
C CYS A 79 -1.33 7.33 -21.91
N LEU A 80 -1.96 8.27 -21.21
CA LEU A 80 -3.37 8.62 -21.31
C LEU A 80 -3.50 9.97 -21.99
N VAL A 81 -4.12 9.99 -23.17
CA VAL A 81 -4.43 11.23 -23.90
C VAL A 81 -5.91 11.57 -23.75
N ILE A 82 -6.20 12.78 -23.31
CA ILE A 82 -7.55 13.25 -22.98
C ILE A 82 -7.82 14.63 -23.60
N THR A 83 -9.10 14.97 -23.82
CA THR A 83 -9.50 16.31 -24.28
C THR A 83 -9.22 17.37 -23.23
N ALA A 84 -8.87 18.58 -23.67
CA ALA A 84 -8.82 19.74 -22.79
C ALA A 84 -10.23 20.19 -22.39
N ILE A 85 -10.40 20.59 -21.12
CA ILE A 85 -11.56 21.36 -20.70
C ILE A 85 -11.24 22.86 -20.90
N PRO A 86 -12.09 23.62 -21.61
CA PRO A 86 -11.84 25.03 -21.87
C PRO A 86 -11.91 25.84 -20.58
N GLY A 87 -11.04 26.82 -20.41
CA GLY A 87 -11.06 27.73 -19.25
C GLY A 87 -9.71 27.82 -18.55
N VAL A 88 -9.72 28.45 -17.38
CA VAL A 88 -8.59 28.55 -16.45
C VAL A 88 -8.92 27.76 -15.18
N PRO A 89 -7.93 27.20 -14.47
CA PRO A 89 -8.13 26.63 -13.15
C PRO A 89 -8.76 27.67 -12.20
N ALA A 90 -9.68 27.25 -11.34
CA ALA A 90 -10.32 28.16 -10.38
C ALA A 90 -9.32 28.73 -9.37
N ALA A 91 -8.19 28.05 -9.14
CA ALA A 91 -7.09 28.52 -8.33
C ALA A 91 -6.44 29.82 -8.86
N ASP A 92 -6.58 30.11 -10.17
CA ASP A 92 -6.03 31.31 -10.80
C ASP A 92 -6.99 32.51 -10.72
N LEU A 93 -8.21 32.33 -10.19
CA LEU A 93 -9.20 33.40 -10.06
C LEU A 93 -8.92 34.30 -8.85
N SER A 94 -9.31 35.57 -8.95
CA SER A 94 -9.42 36.45 -7.79
C SER A 94 -10.54 35.96 -6.86
N GLY A 95 -10.47 36.23 -5.55
CA GLY A 95 -11.53 35.86 -4.60
C GLY A 95 -12.92 36.37 -5.03
N ALA A 96 -13.00 37.59 -5.56
CA ALA A 96 -14.25 38.17 -6.07
C ALA A 96 -14.82 37.41 -7.29
N ASP A 97 -13.97 36.89 -8.18
CA ASP A 97 -14.39 36.14 -9.36
C ASP A 97 -14.67 34.68 -9.03
N LEU A 98 -13.90 34.09 -8.11
CA LEU A 98 -14.17 32.77 -7.55
C LEU A 98 -15.55 32.73 -6.89
N LEU A 99 -15.94 33.78 -6.15
CA LEU A 99 -17.25 33.86 -5.50
C LEU A 99 -18.40 33.91 -6.53
N LYS A 100 -18.18 34.51 -7.71
CA LYS A 100 -19.15 34.51 -8.82
C LYS A 100 -19.22 33.16 -9.52
N ALA A 101 -18.09 32.45 -9.63
CA ALA A 101 -18.03 31.11 -10.23
C ALA A 101 -18.58 30.02 -9.29
N TRP A 102 -18.54 30.25 -7.98
CA TRP A 102 -18.88 29.30 -6.92
C TRP A 102 -20.22 28.55 -7.10
N PRO A 103 -21.36 29.21 -7.46
CA PRO A 103 -22.62 28.50 -7.67
C PRO A 103 -22.51 27.45 -8.78
N SER A 104 -21.86 27.78 -9.89
CA SER A 104 -21.68 26.88 -11.04
C SER A 104 -20.70 25.74 -10.73
N MET A 105 -19.68 25.99 -9.90
CA MET A 105 -18.79 24.94 -9.37
C MET A 105 -19.57 23.96 -8.49
N GLY A 106 -20.40 24.48 -7.59
CA GLY A 106 -21.30 23.67 -6.75
C GLY A 106 -22.28 22.84 -7.58
N GLN A 107 -22.81 23.38 -8.68
CA GLN A 107 -23.66 22.64 -9.62
C GLN A 107 -22.91 21.49 -10.31
N GLN A 108 -21.68 21.71 -10.77
CA GLN A 108 -20.87 20.65 -11.39
C GLN A 108 -20.54 19.54 -10.39
N LEU A 109 -20.16 19.89 -9.16
CA LEU A 109 -19.93 18.90 -8.10
C LEU A 109 -21.24 18.16 -7.74
N GLY A 110 -22.35 18.89 -7.66
CA GLY A 110 -23.68 18.31 -7.46
C GLY A 110 -24.11 17.35 -8.56
N ALA A 111 -23.70 17.58 -9.81
CA ALA A 111 -23.92 16.65 -10.92
C ALA A 111 -23.17 15.33 -10.71
N VAL A 112 -21.93 15.37 -10.21
CA VAL A 112 -21.18 14.17 -9.80
C VAL A 112 -21.91 13.45 -8.66
N HIS A 113 -22.33 14.18 -7.62
CA HIS A 113 -23.03 13.62 -6.46
C HIS A 113 -24.40 13.03 -6.80
N SER A 114 -25.00 13.45 -7.91
CA SER A 114 -26.29 12.94 -8.40
C SER A 114 -26.18 11.66 -9.23
N LEU A 115 -24.96 11.19 -9.53
CA LEU A 115 -24.75 9.92 -10.21
C LEU A 115 -25.21 8.74 -9.35
N SER A 116 -25.69 7.68 -9.99
CA SER A 116 -26.16 6.48 -9.28
C SER A 116 -24.99 5.77 -8.60
N VAL A 117 -25.06 5.67 -7.27
CA VAL A 117 -24.11 4.92 -6.43
C VAL A 117 -24.07 3.44 -6.84
N ASP A 118 -25.22 2.83 -7.09
CA ASP A 118 -25.33 1.40 -7.46
C ASP A 118 -24.68 1.09 -8.81
N GLN A 119 -24.51 2.09 -9.68
CA GLN A 119 -23.90 1.93 -11.00
C GLN A 119 -22.42 2.34 -11.02
N CYS A 120 -21.88 2.84 -9.91
CA CYS A 120 -20.49 3.26 -9.80
C CYS A 120 -19.60 2.05 -9.45
N PRO A 121 -18.67 1.66 -10.33
CA PRO A 121 -17.77 0.52 -10.05
C PRO A 121 -16.60 0.89 -9.15
N PHE A 122 -16.46 2.17 -8.80
CA PHE A 122 -15.32 2.70 -8.05
C PHE A 122 -15.72 2.99 -6.62
N GLU A 123 -15.03 2.37 -5.67
CA GLU A 123 -15.31 2.54 -4.25
C GLU A 123 -14.20 3.32 -3.54
N ARG A 124 -14.60 4.29 -2.72
CA ARG A 124 -13.71 5.08 -1.87
C ARG A 124 -14.25 5.25 -0.45
N ARG A 125 -14.84 4.19 0.09
CA ARG A 125 -15.43 4.20 1.44
C ARG A 125 -14.44 4.64 2.51
N LEU A 126 -14.99 5.27 3.54
CA LEU A 126 -14.28 5.75 4.71
C LEU A 126 -13.46 4.65 5.39
N SER A 127 -13.95 3.41 5.43
CA SER A 127 -13.20 2.27 5.99
C SER A 127 -11.87 2.02 5.27
N ARG A 128 -11.86 2.18 3.93
CA ARG A 128 -10.65 2.06 3.10
C ARG A 128 -9.73 3.25 3.27
N MET A 129 -10.28 4.46 3.34
CA MET A 129 -9.49 5.69 3.53
C MET A 129 -8.89 5.76 4.93
N PHE A 130 -9.61 5.33 5.96
CA PHE A 130 -9.07 5.17 7.30
C PHE A 130 -7.98 4.09 7.34
N GLY A 131 -8.15 2.98 6.61
CA GLY A 131 -7.08 1.99 6.43
C GLY A 131 -5.81 2.60 5.82
N ARG A 132 -5.95 3.49 4.83
CA ARG A 132 -4.82 4.26 4.28
C ARG A 132 -4.25 5.27 5.27
N ALA A 133 -5.08 5.98 6.03
CA ALA A 133 -4.63 6.91 7.06
C ALA A 133 -3.76 6.21 8.11
N VAL A 134 -4.22 5.05 8.57
CA VAL A 134 -3.45 4.18 9.47
C VAL A 134 -2.12 3.80 8.85
N ASP A 135 -2.11 3.39 7.57
CA ASP A 135 -0.88 3.06 6.85
C ASP A 135 0.08 4.26 6.75
N VAL A 136 -0.39 5.44 6.31
CA VAL A 136 0.42 6.67 6.17
C VAL A 136 1.01 7.10 7.52
N VAL A 137 0.20 7.15 8.57
CA VAL A 137 0.66 7.46 9.93
C VAL A 137 1.65 6.42 10.42
N SER A 138 1.41 5.13 10.14
CA SER A 138 2.30 4.05 10.54
C SER A 138 3.68 4.15 9.84
N ARG A 139 3.72 4.66 8.60
CA ARG A 139 4.96 4.95 7.84
C ARG A 139 5.61 6.30 8.21
N ASN A 140 5.04 7.03 9.19
CA ASN A 140 5.40 8.41 9.53
C ASN A 140 5.44 9.33 8.28
N ALA A 141 4.54 9.07 7.34
CA ALA A 141 4.53 9.68 6.02
C ALA A 141 3.51 10.82 5.90
N VAL A 142 2.83 11.22 6.99
CA VAL A 142 1.97 12.40 6.94
C VAL A 142 2.86 13.61 6.67
N ASN A 143 2.67 14.24 5.52
CA ASN A 143 3.30 15.52 5.24
C ASN A 143 2.60 16.62 6.06
N PRO A 144 3.30 17.31 6.99
CA PRO A 144 2.72 18.37 7.80
C PRO A 144 2.18 19.53 6.99
N ASP A 145 2.65 19.74 5.76
CA ASP A 145 2.19 20.84 4.90
C ASP A 145 0.72 20.70 4.49
N PHE A 146 0.15 19.48 4.53
CA PHE A 146 -1.29 19.25 4.29
C PHE A 146 -2.14 19.23 5.56
N LEU A 147 -1.53 19.45 6.73
CA LEU A 147 -2.27 19.60 7.97
C LEU A 147 -2.69 21.07 8.16
N PRO A 148 -3.87 21.33 8.74
CA PRO A 148 -4.21 22.66 9.24
C PRO A 148 -3.11 23.17 10.19
N ASP A 149 -2.88 24.48 10.22
CA ASP A 149 -1.78 25.07 11.01
C ASP A 149 -1.80 24.67 12.49
N GLU A 150 -3.00 24.51 13.08
CA GLU A 150 -3.18 24.04 14.47
C GLU A 150 -2.74 22.59 14.72
N ASP A 151 -2.73 21.76 13.67
CA ASP A 151 -2.41 20.33 13.74
C ASP A 151 -0.98 20.01 13.27
N LYS A 152 -0.27 20.96 12.62
CA LYS A 152 1.12 20.78 12.15
C LYS A 152 2.11 20.35 13.24
N SER A 153 1.90 20.81 14.47
CA SER A 153 2.74 20.44 15.62
C SER A 153 2.19 19.26 16.43
N THR A 154 1.03 18.72 16.06
CA THR A 154 0.40 17.60 16.78
C THR A 154 1.01 16.28 16.28
N PRO A 155 1.38 15.34 17.18
CA PRO A 155 1.83 14.02 16.77
C PRO A 155 0.81 13.30 15.88
N GLN A 156 1.27 12.69 14.79
CA GLN A 156 0.41 12.03 13.78
C GLN A 156 -0.47 10.92 14.39
N LEU A 157 0.04 10.24 15.43
CA LEU A 157 -0.71 9.23 16.20
C LEU A 157 -1.89 9.84 16.98
N ASP A 158 -1.72 11.03 17.55
CA ASP A 158 -2.79 11.72 18.27
C ASP A 158 -3.87 12.21 17.31
N LEU A 159 -3.47 12.67 16.12
CA LEU A 159 -4.41 13.00 15.05
C LEU A 159 -5.19 11.77 14.59
N LEU A 160 -4.52 10.63 14.42
CA LEU A 160 -5.20 9.37 14.04
C LEU A 160 -6.17 8.91 15.12
N ALA A 161 -5.78 9.00 16.40
CA ALA A 161 -6.64 8.66 17.53
C ALA A 161 -7.84 9.63 17.69
N ARG A 162 -7.73 10.88 17.26
CA ARG A 162 -8.88 11.80 17.16
C ARG A 162 -9.87 11.30 16.10
N VAL A 163 -9.39 10.95 14.91
CA VAL A 163 -10.24 10.43 13.82
C VAL A 163 -10.86 9.07 14.18
N GLU A 164 -10.11 8.18 14.82
CA GLU A 164 -10.59 6.86 15.24
C GLU A 164 -11.77 6.95 16.22
N ARG A 165 -11.76 7.93 17.14
CA ARG A 165 -12.87 8.15 18.08
C ARG A 165 -14.18 8.54 17.40
N GLU A 166 -14.11 9.24 16.28
CA GLU A 166 -15.30 9.66 15.52
C GLU A 166 -15.73 8.64 14.46
N LEU A 167 -14.85 7.67 14.13
CA LEU A 167 -15.05 6.73 13.03
C LEU A 167 -16.42 6.02 13.05
N PRO A 168 -16.94 5.51 14.19
CA PRO A 168 -18.25 4.85 14.21
C PRO A 168 -19.40 5.76 13.75
N VAL A 169 -19.38 7.02 14.18
CA VAL A 169 -20.40 8.03 13.80
C VAL A 169 -20.28 8.36 12.31
N ARG A 170 -19.05 8.48 11.80
CA ARG A 170 -18.81 8.80 10.38
C ARG A 170 -19.16 7.65 9.44
N LEU A 171 -18.97 6.40 9.86
CA LEU A 171 -19.40 5.22 9.08
C LEU A 171 -20.93 5.12 8.99
N ASP A 172 -21.65 5.47 10.05
CA ASP A 172 -23.12 5.55 10.02
C ASP A 172 -23.59 6.66 9.06
N GLN A 173 -22.96 7.83 9.15
CA GLN A 173 -23.23 8.95 8.25
C GLN A 173 -22.97 8.61 6.78
N GLU A 174 -21.82 8.01 6.46
CA GLU A 174 -21.48 7.56 5.11
C GLU A 174 -22.56 6.61 4.57
N ARG A 175 -23.08 5.69 5.39
CA ARG A 175 -24.15 4.77 4.99
C ARG A 175 -25.45 5.50 4.64
N THR A 176 -25.78 6.57 5.35
CA THR A 176 -27.01 7.35 5.10
C THR A 176 -26.88 8.32 3.94
N ASP A 177 -25.66 8.72 3.60
CA ASP A 177 -25.38 9.86 2.73
C ASP A 177 -24.25 9.59 1.73
N MET A 178 -24.27 8.38 1.20
CA MET A 178 -23.32 7.92 0.18
C MET A 178 -23.68 8.50 -1.18
N VAL A 179 -22.69 9.10 -1.83
CA VAL A 179 -22.79 9.62 -3.20
C VAL A 179 -21.57 9.21 -4.00
N VAL A 180 -21.59 9.42 -5.31
CA VAL A 180 -20.36 9.36 -6.11
C VAL A 180 -19.61 10.68 -5.90
N CYS A 181 -18.38 10.60 -5.41
CA CYS A 181 -17.53 11.75 -5.14
C CYS A 181 -16.44 11.91 -6.21
N HIS A 182 -16.02 13.14 -6.48
CA HIS A 182 -14.83 13.47 -7.27
C HIS A 182 -13.57 12.89 -6.61
N GLY A 183 -13.48 13.08 -5.30
CA GLY A 183 -12.40 12.61 -4.45
C GLY A 183 -11.24 13.58 -4.26
N ASP A 184 -11.20 14.68 -5.02
CA ASP A 184 -10.20 15.76 -4.87
C ASP A 184 -10.69 17.07 -5.49
N PRO A 185 -11.85 17.59 -5.07
CA PRO A 185 -12.42 18.81 -5.64
C PRO A 185 -11.73 20.07 -5.08
N CYS A 186 -10.42 20.20 -5.28
CA CYS A 186 -9.65 21.42 -4.97
C CYS A 186 -9.74 22.44 -6.12
N MET A 187 -9.41 23.70 -5.85
CA MET A 187 -9.54 24.81 -6.81
C MET A 187 -8.80 24.57 -8.15
N PRO A 188 -7.62 23.93 -8.20
CA PRO A 188 -6.97 23.59 -9.47
C PRO A 188 -7.78 22.62 -10.36
N ASN A 189 -8.68 21.83 -9.76
CA ASN A 189 -9.42 20.78 -10.45
C ASN A 189 -10.79 21.25 -11.00
N PHE A 190 -11.16 22.51 -10.76
CA PHE A 190 -12.29 23.16 -11.42
C PHE A 190 -11.79 24.06 -12.55
N MET A 191 -12.35 23.89 -13.74
CA MET A 191 -12.08 24.77 -14.87
C MET A 191 -13.19 25.81 -15.00
N VAL A 192 -12.83 27.06 -15.20
CA VAL A 192 -13.75 28.19 -15.26
C VAL A 192 -13.49 29.02 -16.51
N ASP A 193 -14.53 29.41 -17.23
CA ASP A 193 -14.41 30.39 -18.31
C ASP A 193 -14.11 31.77 -17.68
N PRO A 194 -12.94 32.39 -17.96
CA PRO A 194 -12.55 33.65 -17.32
C PRO A 194 -13.42 34.84 -17.73
N LYS A 195 -14.25 34.72 -18.78
CA LYS A 195 -15.16 35.78 -19.23
C LYS A 195 -16.55 35.66 -18.59
N THR A 196 -17.11 34.46 -18.58
CA THR A 196 -18.47 34.21 -18.07
C THR A 196 -18.48 33.86 -16.59
N LEU A 197 -17.33 33.49 -16.03
CA LEU A 197 -17.16 32.98 -14.68
C LEU A 197 -18.11 31.80 -14.41
N GLN A 198 -18.29 30.94 -15.41
CA GLN A 198 -19.02 29.68 -15.29
C GLN A 198 -18.03 28.53 -15.29
N CYS A 199 -18.24 27.58 -14.37
CA CYS A 199 -17.50 26.33 -14.33
C CYS A 199 -17.80 25.52 -15.60
N THR A 200 -16.77 25.22 -16.36
CA THR A 200 -16.84 24.51 -17.64
C THR A 200 -16.59 23.01 -17.50
N GLY A 201 -16.02 22.58 -16.37
CA GLY A 201 -15.86 21.16 -16.05
C GLY A 201 -14.86 20.87 -14.93
N LEU A 202 -14.74 19.57 -14.63
CA LEU A 202 -13.86 19.00 -13.62
C LEU A 202 -12.73 18.22 -14.27
N ILE A 203 -11.53 18.33 -13.71
CA ILE A 203 -10.34 17.57 -14.14
C ILE A 203 -9.75 16.77 -12.96
N ASP A 204 -8.83 15.86 -13.26
CA ASP A 204 -8.16 15.02 -12.26
C ASP A 204 -9.09 14.05 -11.49
N LEU A 205 -9.89 13.31 -12.26
CA LEU A 205 -10.89 12.39 -11.75
C LEU A 205 -10.32 11.01 -11.38
N GLY A 206 -9.00 10.87 -11.19
CA GLY A 206 -8.35 9.61 -10.85
C GLY A 206 -8.83 8.99 -9.53
N ARG A 207 -9.43 9.80 -8.66
CA ARG A 207 -9.90 9.42 -7.33
C ARG A 207 -11.41 9.24 -7.22
N LEU A 208 -12.15 9.36 -8.32
CA LEU A 208 -13.61 9.26 -8.31
C LEU A 208 -14.06 7.92 -7.71
N GLY A 209 -15.11 7.97 -6.90
CA GLY A 209 -15.73 6.77 -6.33
C GLY A 209 -16.76 7.07 -5.26
N THR A 210 -17.47 6.04 -4.81
CA THR A 210 -18.52 6.16 -3.79
C THR A 210 -17.93 6.48 -2.42
N ALA A 211 -18.40 7.55 -1.78
CA ALA A 211 -18.01 8.00 -0.45
C ALA A 211 -19.11 8.86 0.18
N ASP A 212 -18.95 9.26 1.45
CA ASP A 212 -19.78 10.32 2.06
C ASP A 212 -19.58 11.65 1.31
N ARG A 213 -20.68 12.39 1.03
CA ARG A 213 -20.62 13.66 0.28
C ARG A 213 -19.66 14.69 0.89
N TYR A 214 -19.52 14.69 2.21
CA TYR A 214 -18.67 15.65 2.93
C TYR A 214 -17.18 15.36 2.73
N ALA A 215 -16.80 14.20 2.18
CA ALA A 215 -15.42 13.95 1.74
C ALA A 215 -15.00 14.92 0.64
N ASP A 216 -15.92 15.29 -0.26
CA ASP A 216 -15.67 16.30 -1.30
C ASP A 216 -15.86 17.72 -0.77
N LEU A 217 -16.97 17.97 -0.04
CA LEU A 217 -17.29 19.32 0.42
C LEU A 217 -16.23 19.87 1.38
N ALA A 218 -15.68 19.03 2.26
CA ALA A 218 -14.62 19.46 3.16
C ALA A 218 -13.36 19.91 2.41
N LEU A 219 -12.96 19.19 1.36
CA LEU A 219 -11.80 19.53 0.52
C LEU A 219 -12.03 20.81 -0.28
N MET A 220 -13.19 20.92 -0.95
CA MET A 220 -13.54 22.09 -1.75
C MET A 220 -13.57 23.36 -0.90
N ILE A 221 -14.12 23.27 0.31
CA ILE A 221 -14.21 24.38 1.25
C ILE A 221 -12.82 24.76 1.77
N ALA A 222 -12.07 23.79 2.31
CA ALA A 222 -10.79 24.05 2.97
C ALA A 222 -9.78 24.67 1.98
N ASN A 223 -9.71 24.16 0.75
CA ASN A 223 -8.79 24.68 -0.24
C ASN A 223 -9.21 26.07 -0.77
N ALA A 224 -10.50 26.39 -0.78
CA ALA A 224 -10.95 27.73 -1.18
C ALA A 224 -10.59 28.81 -0.16
N GLU A 225 -10.35 28.46 1.12
CA GLU A 225 -9.96 29.43 2.16
C GLU A 225 -8.66 30.16 1.83
N GLU A 226 -7.76 29.53 1.08
CA GLU A 226 -6.50 30.15 0.62
C GLU A 226 -6.72 31.17 -0.51
N ASN A 227 -7.86 31.12 -1.19
CA ASN A 227 -8.20 31.99 -2.33
C ASN A 227 -9.12 33.17 -1.95
N TRP A 228 -9.73 33.16 -0.76
CA TRP A 228 -10.58 34.25 -0.30
C TRP A 228 -9.73 35.41 0.26
N ALA A 229 -10.05 36.63 -0.14
CA ALA A 229 -9.33 37.81 0.35
C ALA A 229 -9.85 38.27 1.72
N ALA A 230 -11.10 37.95 2.05
CA ALA A 230 -11.74 38.35 3.30
C ALA A 230 -12.62 37.25 3.93
N PRO A 231 -12.71 37.17 5.27
CA PRO A 231 -13.50 36.14 5.97
C PRO A 231 -15.01 36.12 5.64
N ASP A 232 -15.58 37.26 5.24
CA ASP A 232 -16.99 37.37 4.84
C ASP A 232 -17.28 36.72 3.48
N GLU A 233 -16.28 36.61 2.59
CA GLU A 233 -16.40 35.89 1.32
C GLU A 233 -16.52 34.38 1.56
N ALA A 234 -15.76 33.84 2.52
CA ALA A 234 -15.83 32.44 2.92
C ALA A 234 -17.21 32.07 3.50
N GLU A 235 -17.76 32.88 4.41
CA GLU A 235 -19.10 32.66 4.97
C GLU A 235 -20.20 32.68 3.91
N ARG A 236 -20.11 33.62 2.94
CA ARG A 236 -21.05 33.70 1.82
C ARG A 236 -20.93 32.50 0.88
N ALA A 237 -19.71 32.07 0.56
CA ALA A 237 -19.46 30.87 -0.25
C ALA A 237 -20.04 29.61 0.41
N PHE A 238 -19.87 29.47 1.73
CA PHE A 238 -20.49 28.41 2.53
C PHE A 238 -22.03 28.40 2.37
N ALA A 239 -22.68 29.54 2.58
CA ALA A 239 -24.14 29.65 2.49
C ALA A 239 -24.66 29.30 1.08
N VAL A 240 -23.95 29.75 0.04
CA VAL A 240 -24.30 29.48 -1.37
C VAL A 240 -24.16 28.00 -1.70
N LEU A 241 -23.07 27.34 -1.29
CA LEU A 241 -22.81 25.93 -1.61
C LEU A 241 -23.89 25.00 -1.04
N PHE A 242 -24.23 25.17 0.24
CA PHE A 242 -25.24 24.35 0.89
C PHE A 242 -26.65 24.60 0.36
N ASN A 243 -26.94 25.82 -0.11
CA ASN A 243 -28.19 26.14 -0.79
C ASN A 243 -28.28 25.46 -2.18
N VAL A 244 -27.21 25.51 -2.97
CA VAL A 244 -27.13 24.87 -4.30
C VAL A 244 -27.24 23.35 -4.19
N LEU A 245 -26.62 22.74 -3.17
CA LEU A 245 -26.61 21.28 -2.96
C LEU A 245 -27.76 20.75 -2.10
N GLY A 246 -28.66 21.62 -1.61
CA GLY A 246 -29.79 21.23 -0.76
C GLY A 246 -29.39 20.49 0.53
N SER A 247 -28.19 20.75 1.07
CA SER A 247 -27.58 20.00 2.17
C SER A 247 -27.40 20.89 3.41
N LYS A 248 -27.30 20.31 4.63
CA LYS A 248 -27.03 21.09 5.87
C LYS A 248 -25.53 21.10 6.20
N PRO A 249 -24.97 22.13 6.83
CA PRO A 249 -23.59 22.08 7.31
C PRO A 249 -23.44 21.04 8.44
N ARG A 250 -22.30 20.32 8.46
CA ARG A 250 -21.86 19.46 9.58
C ARG A 250 -20.64 20.11 10.24
N PRO A 251 -20.41 19.94 11.56
CA PRO A 251 -19.24 20.49 12.24
C PRO A 251 -17.93 19.98 11.58
N ARG A 252 -16.95 20.89 11.41
CA ARG A 252 -15.62 20.56 10.87
C ARG A 252 -15.02 19.43 11.69
N THR A 253 -14.60 18.37 11.02
CA THR A 253 -13.82 17.29 11.65
C THR A 253 -12.35 17.62 11.42
N PRO A 254 -11.45 17.50 12.42
CA PRO A 254 -10.01 17.65 12.22
C PRO A 254 -9.57 16.60 11.20
N CYS A 255 -9.23 17.05 10.00
CA CYS A 255 -9.31 16.19 8.83
C CYS A 255 -7.95 15.58 8.52
N LEU A 256 -7.54 14.59 9.32
CA LEU A 256 -6.42 13.72 8.95
C LEU A 256 -6.72 12.99 7.62
N LEU A 257 -8.00 12.83 7.26
CA LEU A 257 -8.44 12.19 6.02
C LEU A 257 -8.33 13.09 4.78
N SER A 258 -8.32 14.43 4.93
CA SER A 258 -8.02 15.37 3.84
C SER A 258 -6.54 15.67 3.72
N ALA A 259 -5.77 15.53 4.81
CA ALA A 259 -4.30 15.56 4.78
C ALA A 259 -3.71 14.40 3.95
N ILE A 260 -4.53 13.39 3.63
CA ILE A 260 -4.24 12.33 2.64
C ILE A 260 -4.61 12.86 1.23
N GLY A 261 -4.05 14.03 0.90
CA GLY A 261 -4.10 14.74 -0.38
C GLY A 261 -2.69 15.17 -0.82
N PRO A 262 -2.52 15.80 -1.98
CA PRO A 262 -2.21 15.22 -3.30
C PRO A 262 -0.84 14.53 -3.50
N SER A 263 0.09 14.53 -2.53
CA SER A 263 1.49 14.12 -2.79
C SER A 263 1.95 12.78 -2.18
N ASP A 264 1.07 12.02 -1.50
CA ASP A 264 1.41 10.68 -0.95
C ASP A 264 1.58 9.57 -2.00
N LEU A 265 1.57 9.93 -3.29
CA LEU A 265 1.86 9.03 -4.41
C LEU A 265 2.97 9.57 -5.35
N GLY A 266 3.59 10.69 -4.97
CA GLY A 266 4.54 11.42 -5.80
C GLY A 266 5.61 12.14 -5.00
N LEU A 267 6.14 11.54 -3.94
CA LEU A 267 7.48 11.92 -3.50
C LEU A 267 8.42 11.69 -4.68
N MET A 268 8.89 12.78 -5.30
CA MET A 268 10.24 12.83 -5.85
C MET A 268 11.18 12.43 -4.70
N PHE A 269 11.33 11.13 -4.47
CA PHE A 269 12.45 10.62 -3.72
C PHE A 269 13.65 10.90 -4.61
N MET A 270 14.27 12.06 -4.42
CA MET A 270 15.70 12.11 -4.63
C MET A 270 16.25 10.93 -3.82
N PRO A 271 16.92 9.96 -4.48
CA PRO A 271 17.50 8.84 -3.77
C PRO A 271 18.36 9.44 -2.65
N PRO A 272 18.30 8.91 -1.42
CA PRO A 272 19.21 9.36 -0.37
C PRO A 272 20.63 9.27 -0.94
N VAL A 273 21.49 10.20 -0.51
CA VAL A 273 22.90 10.15 -0.90
C VAL A 273 23.45 8.80 -0.43
N PHE A 274 23.66 7.89 -1.37
CA PHE A 274 24.22 6.59 -1.05
C PHE A 274 25.69 6.76 -0.65
N PRO A 275 26.22 5.91 0.25
CA PRO A 275 27.63 5.91 0.59
C PRO A 275 28.50 5.93 -0.66
N ALA A 276 29.35 6.96 -0.78
CA ALA A 276 30.15 7.19 -1.99
C ALA A 276 31.05 5.97 -2.31
N HIS A 277 31.48 5.25 -1.28
CA HIS A 277 32.33 4.07 -1.39
C HIS A 277 31.60 2.82 -1.96
N TRP A 278 30.26 2.82 -2.04
CA TRP A 278 29.51 1.79 -2.75
C TRP A 278 29.53 1.99 -4.27
N HIS A 279 29.84 3.21 -4.73
CA HIS A 279 29.93 3.56 -6.15
C HIS A 279 28.70 3.13 -6.97
N VAL A 280 27.51 3.13 -6.36
CA VAL A 280 26.25 2.75 -7.00
C VAL A 280 25.74 3.86 -7.93
N SER A 281 25.09 3.46 -9.01
CA SER A 281 24.54 4.38 -10.00
C SER A 281 23.14 3.96 -10.46
N GLN A 282 22.47 4.84 -11.22
CA GLN A 282 21.14 4.61 -11.80
C GLN A 282 20.07 4.10 -10.80
N PRO A 283 19.88 4.76 -9.65
CA PRO A 283 18.86 4.34 -8.71
C PRO A 283 17.45 4.48 -9.28
N VAL A 284 16.69 3.40 -9.18
CA VAL A 284 15.27 3.33 -9.51
C VAL A 284 14.54 2.83 -8.28
N LEU A 285 13.66 3.63 -7.70
CA LEU A 285 12.80 3.18 -6.60
C LEU A 285 11.85 2.09 -7.14
N ILE A 286 11.89 0.90 -6.54
CA ILE A 286 11.08 -0.26 -6.94
C ILE A 286 10.05 -0.67 -5.90
N ALA A 287 10.23 -0.30 -4.62
CA ALA A 287 9.23 -0.49 -3.58
C ALA A 287 9.34 0.56 -2.48
N ASP A 288 8.19 0.95 -1.93
CA ASP A 288 8.06 1.74 -0.72
C ASP A 288 7.24 0.93 0.29
N THR A 289 7.91 0.27 1.24
CA THR A 289 7.30 -0.61 2.24
C THR A 289 7.01 0.15 3.53
N PHE A 290 6.37 -0.52 4.49
CA PHE A 290 6.13 0.04 5.82
C PHE A 290 7.44 0.53 6.49
N SER A 291 8.48 -0.30 6.43
CA SER A 291 9.75 -0.10 7.14
C SER A 291 10.85 0.54 6.29
N SER A 292 10.74 0.48 4.96
CA SER A 292 11.89 0.72 4.08
C SER A 292 11.52 1.26 2.71
N LEU A 293 12.45 2.00 2.10
CA LEU A 293 12.46 2.32 0.68
C LEU A 293 13.46 1.41 -0.03
N VAL A 294 13.09 0.87 -1.19
CA VAL A 294 13.88 -0.12 -1.92
C VAL A 294 14.20 0.40 -3.32
N TRP A 295 15.49 0.57 -3.62
CA TRP A 295 15.99 1.01 -4.91
C TRP A 295 16.75 -0.09 -5.63
N LYS A 296 16.47 -0.30 -6.91
CA LYS A 296 17.36 -1.03 -7.82
C LYS A 296 18.46 -0.08 -8.26
N VAL A 297 19.71 -0.51 -8.13
CA VAL A 297 20.91 0.26 -8.49
C VAL A 297 21.85 -0.59 -9.34
N SER A 298 22.82 0.06 -9.99
CA SER A 298 23.92 -0.62 -10.70
C SER A 298 25.22 -0.47 -9.93
N LEU A 299 25.92 -1.58 -9.70
CA LEU A 299 27.29 -1.62 -9.17
C LEU A 299 28.31 -1.14 -10.24
N PRO A 300 29.57 -0.87 -9.88
CA PRO A 300 30.59 -0.37 -10.82
C PRO A 300 30.85 -1.27 -12.03
N ASP A 301 30.64 -2.57 -11.89
CA ASP A 301 30.79 -3.57 -12.95
C ASP A 301 29.52 -3.72 -13.82
N GLY A 302 28.47 -2.94 -13.54
CA GLY A 302 27.17 -3.01 -14.19
C GLY A 302 26.21 -4.06 -13.62
N THR A 303 26.64 -4.83 -12.61
CA THR A 303 25.79 -5.83 -11.96
C THR A 303 24.66 -5.13 -11.19
N PRO A 304 23.38 -5.56 -11.34
CA PRO A 304 22.28 -4.99 -10.58
C PRO A 304 22.37 -5.37 -9.10
N ALA A 305 22.03 -4.42 -8.23
CA ALA A 305 21.92 -4.60 -6.78
C ALA A 305 20.69 -3.87 -6.24
N ILE A 306 20.35 -4.13 -4.98
CA ILE A 306 19.27 -3.46 -4.27
C ILE A 306 19.86 -2.60 -3.15
N VAL A 307 19.44 -1.35 -3.02
CA VAL A 307 19.61 -0.58 -1.80
C VAL A 307 18.29 -0.57 -1.05
N LYS A 308 18.28 -1.08 0.18
CA LYS A 308 17.15 -0.99 1.11
C LYS A 308 17.49 0.04 2.17
N GLY A 309 16.78 1.17 2.16
CA GLY A 309 16.92 2.25 3.14
C GLY A 309 15.81 2.21 4.16
N LEU A 310 16.18 2.01 5.42
CA LEU A 310 15.26 1.89 6.54
C LEU A 310 14.73 3.26 6.94
N LYS A 311 13.41 3.34 7.09
CA LYS A 311 12.71 4.52 7.58
C LYS A 311 12.94 4.68 9.09
N PRO A 312 12.96 5.91 9.62
CA PRO A 312 13.12 6.16 11.05
C PRO A 312 11.80 5.86 11.80
N ILE A 313 11.47 4.58 11.93
CA ILE A 313 10.32 4.08 12.69
C ILE A 313 10.78 3.35 13.96
N GLU A 314 9.95 3.31 15.01
CA GLU A 314 10.29 2.69 16.31
C GLU A 314 10.70 1.20 16.20
N ASP A 315 10.25 0.50 15.14
CA ASP A 315 10.44 -0.95 14.97
C ASP A 315 11.55 -1.34 13.99
N ILE A 316 12.55 -0.46 13.78
CA ILE A 316 13.72 -0.73 12.92
C ILE A 316 14.50 -1.99 13.33
N ALA A 317 14.29 -2.48 14.55
CA ALA A 317 14.98 -3.63 15.11
C ALA A 317 14.75 -4.92 14.32
N ASP A 318 13.56 -5.15 13.75
CA ASP A 318 13.29 -6.31 12.89
C ASP A 318 14.19 -6.30 11.63
N GLU A 319 14.31 -5.13 10.99
CA GLU A 319 15.11 -4.95 9.78
C GLU A 319 16.62 -5.10 10.04
N LEU A 320 17.10 -4.58 11.18
CA LEU A 320 18.49 -4.75 11.57
C LEU A 320 18.83 -6.22 11.87
N ARG A 321 17.91 -6.96 12.50
CA ARG A 321 18.04 -8.42 12.69
C ARG A 321 18.04 -9.16 11.37
N GLY A 322 17.22 -8.74 10.42
CA GLY A 322 17.24 -9.24 9.05
C GLY A 322 18.61 -9.13 8.40
N ALA A 323 19.27 -7.98 8.56
CA ALA A 323 20.64 -7.78 8.07
C ALA A 323 21.62 -8.79 8.69
N ASP A 324 21.56 -8.99 10.00
CA ASP A 324 22.44 -9.93 10.72
C ASP A 324 22.17 -11.40 10.29
N TYR A 325 20.91 -11.73 9.98
CA TYR A 325 20.55 -13.01 9.39
C TYR A 325 21.20 -13.22 8.01
N LEU A 326 21.15 -12.20 7.14
CA LEU A 326 21.75 -12.25 5.80
C LEU A 326 23.28 -12.36 5.85
N VAL A 327 23.92 -11.66 6.79
CA VAL A 327 25.36 -11.81 7.05
C VAL A 327 25.69 -13.26 7.43
N TRP A 328 24.93 -13.83 8.37
CA TRP A 328 25.15 -15.20 8.83
C TRP A 328 24.89 -16.25 7.75
N ARG A 329 23.84 -16.10 6.93
CA ARG A 329 23.57 -17.03 5.82
C ARG A 329 24.51 -16.85 4.65
N ASN A 330 25.07 -15.66 4.44
CA ASN A 330 26.09 -15.35 3.43
C ASN A 330 25.81 -15.98 2.05
N GLY A 331 24.59 -15.82 1.54
CA GLY A 331 24.22 -16.32 0.22
C GLY A 331 23.68 -17.77 0.16
N ARG A 332 23.64 -18.49 1.29
CA ARG A 332 23.08 -19.85 1.38
C ARG A 332 21.55 -19.79 1.46
N GLY A 333 20.90 -19.93 0.31
CA GLY A 333 19.43 -19.89 0.19
C GLY A 333 18.82 -18.50 0.40
N ALA A 334 19.64 -17.47 0.64
CA ALA A 334 19.25 -16.08 0.82
C ALA A 334 20.11 -15.16 -0.05
N VAL A 335 19.65 -13.94 -0.29
CA VAL A 335 20.48 -12.88 -0.88
C VAL A 335 21.66 -12.53 0.03
N ARG A 336 22.76 -12.07 -0.56
CA ARG A 336 23.90 -11.54 0.22
C ARG A 336 23.67 -10.09 0.63
N LEU A 337 24.10 -9.76 1.85
CA LEU A 337 24.35 -8.37 2.25
C LEU A 337 25.75 -7.96 1.74
N LEU A 338 25.78 -7.04 0.79
CA LEU A 338 26.99 -6.55 0.13
C LEU A 338 27.60 -5.35 0.88
N GLY A 339 26.78 -4.59 1.60
CA GLY A 339 27.21 -3.46 2.40
C GLY A 339 26.12 -2.98 3.35
N ARG A 340 26.52 -2.36 4.46
CA ARG A 340 25.61 -1.72 5.41
C ARG A 340 26.28 -0.47 5.97
N GLU A 341 25.60 0.66 5.87
CA GLU A 341 26.05 1.92 6.47
C GLU A 341 24.83 2.70 6.94
N ASN A 342 24.83 3.16 8.19
CA ASN A 342 23.69 3.83 8.81
C ASN A 342 22.42 2.95 8.67
N ASN A 343 21.36 3.54 8.11
CA ASN A 343 20.08 2.89 7.83
C ASN A 343 20.00 2.34 6.40
N LEU A 344 21.11 2.19 5.68
CA LEU A 344 21.13 1.67 4.32
C LEU A 344 21.77 0.28 4.27
N MET A 345 21.17 -0.61 3.51
CA MET A 345 21.67 -1.94 3.21
C MET A 345 21.80 -2.10 1.70
N LEU A 346 23.00 -2.45 1.22
CA LEU A 346 23.25 -2.86 -0.14
C LEU A 346 23.16 -4.39 -0.22
N LEU A 347 22.26 -4.88 -1.06
CA LEU A 347 21.84 -6.28 -1.14
C LEU A 347 22.04 -6.82 -2.57
N GLU A 348 22.32 -8.12 -2.67
CA GLU A 348 22.30 -8.86 -3.93
C GLU A 348 20.91 -8.80 -4.58
N TYR A 349 20.87 -8.57 -5.89
CA TYR A 349 19.62 -8.57 -6.64
C TYR A 349 19.17 -10.00 -6.97
N ALA A 350 17.95 -10.36 -6.56
CA ALA A 350 17.42 -11.71 -6.72
C ALA A 350 16.56 -11.92 -7.97
N GLY A 351 16.53 -10.96 -8.92
CA GLY A 351 15.71 -11.02 -10.13
C GLY A 351 14.34 -10.37 -9.97
N GLU A 352 13.44 -10.61 -10.94
CA GLU A 352 12.06 -10.09 -10.95
C GLU A 352 11.01 -11.20 -10.80
N ARG A 353 11.43 -12.47 -10.83
CA ARG A 353 10.52 -13.61 -10.84
C ARG A 353 10.34 -14.16 -9.43
N MET A 354 9.17 -13.92 -8.86
CA MET A 354 8.71 -14.46 -7.58
C MET A 354 8.18 -15.90 -7.71
N LEU A 355 8.10 -16.61 -6.58
CA LEU A 355 7.48 -17.92 -6.51
C LEU A 355 5.97 -17.85 -6.80
N SER A 356 5.30 -16.73 -6.49
CA SER A 356 3.89 -16.48 -6.84
C SER A 356 3.64 -16.56 -8.35
N HIS A 357 4.59 -16.15 -9.18
CA HIS A 357 4.49 -16.31 -10.64
C HIS A 357 4.50 -17.79 -11.06
N ILE A 358 5.22 -18.66 -10.34
CA ILE A 358 5.21 -20.11 -10.60
C ILE A 358 3.85 -20.71 -10.30
N VAL A 359 3.18 -20.26 -9.23
CA VAL A 359 1.81 -20.70 -8.92
C VAL A 359 0.86 -20.38 -10.08
N ALA A 360 0.99 -19.19 -10.68
CA ALA A 360 0.17 -18.78 -11.80
C ALA A 360 0.47 -19.54 -13.10
N GLU A 361 1.75 -19.79 -13.40
CA GLU A 361 2.18 -20.37 -14.68
C GLU A 361 2.17 -21.91 -14.70
N HIS A 362 2.50 -22.54 -13.58
CA HIS A 362 2.75 -23.98 -13.51
C HIS A 362 1.99 -24.68 -12.37
N GLY A 363 1.21 -23.93 -11.60
CA GLY A 363 0.42 -24.45 -10.50
C GLY A 363 1.18 -24.51 -9.17
N ASP A 364 0.39 -24.62 -8.11
CA ASP A 364 0.87 -24.51 -6.73
C ASP A 364 1.79 -25.66 -6.29
N TYR A 365 1.61 -26.85 -6.86
CA TYR A 365 2.44 -28.00 -6.50
C TYR A 365 3.92 -27.75 -6.80
N GLN A 366 4.23 -27.20 -7.97
CA GLN A 366 5.62 -26.91 -8.34
C GLN A 366 6.21 -25.82 -7.45
N ALA A 367 5.42 -24.79 -7.12
CA ALA A 367 5.85 -23.74 -6.20
C ALA A 367 6.16 -24.32 -4.80
N THR A 368 5.33 -25.25 -4.33
CA THR A 368 5.52 -25.94 -3.04
C THR A 368 6.81 -26.75 -3.00
N GLU A 369 7.11 -27.54 -4.04
CA GLU A 369 8.36 -28.32 -4.09
C GLU A 369 9.59 -27.40 -4.15
N ILE A 370 9.53 -26.31 -4.91
CA ILE A 370 10.60 -25.29 -4.94
C ILE A 370 10.82 -24.69 -3.54
N ALA A 371 9.74 -24.32 -2.85
CA ALA A 371 9.83 -23.78 -1.49
C ALA A 371 10.41 -24.82 -0.51
N ALA A 372 10.00 -26.08 -0.62
CA ALA A 372 10.50 -27.17 0.21
C ALA A 372 12.02 -27.37 0.02
N GLU A 373 12.50 -27.42 -1.23
CA GLU A 373 13.93 -27.50 -1.54
C GLU A 373 14.72 -26.30 -1.01
N LEU A 374 14.16 -25.08 -1.13
CA LEU A 374 14.77 -23.87 -0.62
C LEU A 374 14.84 -23.89 0.91
N MET A 375 13.77 -24.30 1.60
CA MET A 375 13.73 -24.40 3.06
C MET A 375 14.77 -25.41 3.60
N ALA A 376 14.94 -26.55 2.93
CA ALA A 376 15.97 -27.53 3.29
C ALA A 376 17.37 -26.89 3.26
N LYS A 377 17.67 -26.09 2.23
CA LYS A 377 18.93 -25.32 2.13
C LYS A 377 19.00 -24.21 3.19
N LEU A 378 17.90 -23.48 3.39
CA LEU A 378 17.81 -22.30 4.25
C LEU A 378 17.83 -22.65 5.73
N TYR A 379 17.48 -23.87 6.14
CA TYR A 379 17.46 -24.32 7.55
C TYR A 379 18.46 -25.43 7.85
N ALA A 380 19.29 -25.80 6.88
CA ALA A 380 20.46 -26.64 7.11
C ALA A 380 21.36 -26.06 8.22
N ALA A 381 22.02 -26.96 8.94
CA ALA A 381 22.99 -26.61 9.98
C ALA A 381 24.06 -25.68 9.40
N SER A 382 24.45 -24.67 10.18
CA SER A 382 25.56 -23.79 9.86
C SER A 382 26.75 -24.16 10.73
N GLU A 383 27.95 -24.07 10.15
CA GLU A 383 29.21 -24.16 10.93
C GLU A 383 29.43 -22.90 11.76
N GLU A 384 28.87 -21.77 11.31
CA GLU A 384 28.87 -20.51 12.04
C GLU A 384 27.81 -20.50 13.15
N PRO A 385 28.14 -20.06 14.38
CA PRO A 385 27.17 -19.97 15.47
C PRO A 385 26.01 -19.03 15.12
N LEU A 386 24.85 -19.26 15.75
CA LEU A 386 23.69 -18.39 15.57
C LEU A 386 24.02 -16.96 16.06
N PRO A 387 23.69 -15.91 15.30
CA PRO A 387 23.90 -14.54 15.75
C PRO A 387 23.04 -14.24 16.97
N SER A 388 23.63 -13.65 18.02
CA SER A 388 22.91 -13.25 19.24
C SER A 388 21.87 -12.16 19.00
N ALA A 389 21.94 -11.46 17.86
CA ALA A 389 20.99 -10.45 17.45
C ALA A 389 19.63 -11.04 17.04
N LEU A 390 19.59 -12.29 16.58
CA LEU A 390 18.35 -12.90 16.12
C LEU A 390 17.36 -13.07 17.28
N LEU A 391 16.08 -12.82 17.02
CA LEU A 391 15.04 -12.83 18.05
C LEU A 391 14.56 -14.26 18.32
N PRO A 392 14.63 -14.77 19.56
CA PRO A 392 14.02 -16.04 19.91
C PRO A 392 12.51 -16.03 19.60
N ILE A 393 12.01 -17.11 18.99
CA ILE A 393 10.59 -17.19 18.61
C ILE A 393 9.65 -17.06 19.80
N ARG A 394 10.10 -17.45 21.00
CA ARG A 394 9.35 -17.26 22.25
C ARG A 394 9.13 -15.78 22.56
N ASP A 395 10.15 -14.96 22.35
CA ASP A 395 10.08 -13.51 22.59
C ASP A 395 9.25 -12.84 21.50
N ARG A 396 9.33 -13.34 20.25
CA ARG A 396 8.41 -12.91 19.19
C ARG A 396 6.95 -13.10 19.60
N PHE A 397 6.62 -14.17 20.33
CA PHE A 397 5.27 -14.50 20.78
C PHE A 397 4.86 -13.80 22.10
N ALA A 398 5.65 -12.86 22.63
CA ALA A 398 5.38 -12.22 23.92
C ALA A 398 3.97 -11.62 24.04
N ALA A 399 3.46 -10.99 22.98
CA ALA A 399 2.11 -10.42 22.93
C ALA A 399 1.01 -11.50 23.04
N LEU A 400 1.20 -12.67 22.42
CA LEU A 400 0.28 -13.80 22.56
C LEU A 400 0.25 -14.29 24.00
N PHE A 401 1.42 -14.51 24.60
CA PHE A 401 1.50 -14.97 25.97
C PHE A 401 0.91 -13.95 26.95
N GLN A 402 1.10 -12.65 26.72
CA GLN A 402 0.49 -11.61 27.53
C GLN A 402 -1.04 -11.63 27.42
N ARG A 403 -1.57 -11.64 26.19
CA ARG A 403 -3.02 -11.68 25.98
C ARG A 403 -3.66 -12.93 26.59
N ALA A 404 -3.02 -14.08 26.46
CA ALA A 404 -3.48 -15.32 27.06
C ALA A 404 -3.53 -15.24 28.60
N ARG A 405 -2.53 -14.62 29.25
CA ARG A 405 -2.54 -14.39 30.70
C ARG A 405 -3.68 -13.48 31.12
N ASP A 406 -3.92 -12.39 30.36
CA ASP A 406 -4.99 -11.45 30.65
C ASP A 406 -6.37 -12.13 30.55
N ASP A 407 -6.60 -12.91 29.49
CA ASP A 407 -7.83 -13.67 29.29
C ASP A 407 -8.02 -14.74 30.39
N GLN A 408 -6.95 -15.46 30.79
CA GLN A 408 -7.00 -16.42 31.90
C GLN A 408 -7.35 -15.75 33.24
N ASN A 409 -6.74 -14.60 33.54
CA ASN A 409 -7.02 -13.84 34.76
C ASN A 409 -8.47 -13.33 34.80
N ALA A 410 -9.05 -13.06 33.64
CA ALA A 410 -10.47 -12.72 33.48
C ALA A 410 -11.41 -13.95 33.48
N GLY A 411 -10.90 -15.17 33.68
CA GLY A 411 -11.68 -16.40 33.64
C GLY A 411 -12.18 -16.81 32.25
N CYS A 412 -11.62 -16.22 31.19
CA CYS A 412 -12.00 -16.48 29.80
C CYS A 412 -11.15 -17.62 29.19
N GLN A 413 -11.79 -18.55 28.49
CA GLN A 413 -11.10 -19.60 27.72
C GLN A 413 -11.16 -19.27 26.22
N THR A 414 -10.21 -18.46 25.76
CA THR A 414 -10.16 -17.98 24.37
C THR A 414 -9.18 -18.80 23.53
N ASP A 415 -9.21 -18.60 22.20
CA ASP A 415 -8.22 -19.17 21.29
C ASP A 415 -6.79 -18.68 21.60
N TYR A 416 -6.62 -17.50 22.20
CA TYR A 416 -5.32 -17.01 22.68
C TYR A 416 -4.76 -17.89 23.80
N VAL A 417 -5.63 -18.30 24.74
CA VAL A 417 -5.25 -19.19 25.85
C VAL A 417 -4.81 -20.55 25.32
N HIS A 418 -5.61 -21.17 24.44
CA HIS A 418 -5.26 -22.46 23.85
C HIS A 418 -3.96 -22.39 23.05
N ALA A 419 -3.77 -21.35 22.24
CA ALA A 419 -2.55 -21.19 21.46
C ALA A 419 -1.31 -20.92 22.33
N ALA A 420 -1.43 -20.13 23.40
CA ALA A 420 -0.32 -19.93 24.32
C ALA A 420 0.14 -21.24 24.99
N ILE A 421 -0.79 -22.11 25.39
CA ILE A 421 -0.45 -23.42 25.99
C ILE A 421 0.32 -24.29 24.99
N ILE A 422 -0.18 -24.41 23.75
CA ILE A 422 0.48 -25.21 22.72
C ILE A 422 1.85 -24.60 22.37
N ALA A 423 1.96 -23.27 22.28
CA ALA A 423 3.21 -22.58 21.98
C ALA A 423 4.25 -22.82 23.07
N ASP A 424 3.87 -22.70 24.35
CA ASP A 424 4.77 -22.94 25.48
C ASP A 424 5.23 -24.41 25.55
N GLN A 425 4.32 -25.37 25.31
CA GLN A 425 4.65 -26.80 25.23
C GLN A 425 5.63 -27.10 24.09
N MET A 426 5.42 -26.51 22.90
CA MET A 426 6.32 -26.71 21.76
C MET A 426 7.70 -26.12 22.02
N MET A 427 7.76 -24.90 22.53
CA MET A 427 9.01 -24.18 22.77
C MET A 427 9.81 -24.81 23.92
N SER A 428 9.14 -25.36 24.93
CA SER A 428 9.79 -26.05 26.06
C SER A 428 10.39 -27.40 25.68
N ASN A 429 9.85 -28.05 24.65
CA ASN A 429 10.32 -29.34 24.14
C ASN A 429 11.29 -29.22 22.95
N ALA A 430 11.69 -27.99 22.59
CA ALA A 430 12.58 -27.74 21.46
C ALA A 430 14.00 -28.25 21.77
N SER A 431 14.41 -29.32 21.09
CA SER A 431 15.75 -29.92 21.28
C SER A 431 16.84 -29.25 20.43
N GLU A 432 16.46 -28.62 19.31
CA GLU A 432 17.40 -28.02 18.38
C GLU A 432 16.86 -26.73 17.75
N LEU A 433 17.62 -25.65 17.89
CA LEU A 433 17.26 -24.33 17.37
C LEU A 433 18.03 -24.03 16.07
N ARG A 434 17.36 -23.33 15.16
CA ARG A 434 17.91 -22.87 13.88
C ARG A 434 17.55 -21.40 13.66
N GLY A 435 18.33 -20.74 12.81
CA GLY A 435 18.01 -19.41 12.30
C GLY A 435 16.86 -19.52 11.29
N LEU A 436 15.77 -18.82 11.57
CA LEU A 436 14.55 -18.80 10.77
C LEU A 436 14.39 -17.44 10.06
N HIS A 437 13.81 -17.48 8.87
CA HIS A 437 13.51 -16.27 8.09
C HIS A 437 12.53 -15.35 8.81
N GLY A 438 11.48 -15.92 9.42
CA GLY A 438 10.45 -15.20 10.16
C GLY A 438 9.29 -14.66 9.31
N ASP A 439 9.53 -14.35 8.03
CA ASP A 439 8.48 -13.91 7.10
C ASP A 439 8.52 -14.60 5.73
N LEU A 440 8.62 -15.94 5.73
CA LEU A 440 8.79 -16.69 4.49
C LEU A 440 7.44 -16.95 3.79
N HIS A 441 7.22 -16.31 2.65
CA HIS A 441 6.04 -16.48 1.79
C HIS A 441 6.42 -16.39 0.30
N HIS A 442 5.46 -16.62 -0.60
CA HIS A 442 5.70 -16.75 -2.05
C HIS A 442 6.34 -15.51 -2.71
N GLU A 443 6.14 -14.32 -2.15
CA GLU A 443 6.69 -13.07 -2.70
C GLU A 443 8.10 -12.76 -2.16
N ASN A 444 8.48 -13.37 -1.02
CA ASN A 444 9.83 -13.29 -0.47
C ASN A 444 10.77 -14.39 -1.00
N ILE A 445 10.32 -15.18 -1.99
CA ILE A 445 11.12 -16.21 -2.67
C ILE A 445 11.28 -15.81 -4.14
N MET A 446 12.52 -15.55 -4.54
CA MET A 446 12.87 -14.92 -5.82
C MET A 446 13.85 -15.80 -6.62
N PHE A 447 13.67 -15.88 -7.93
CA PHE A 447 14.54 -16.65 -8.83
C PHE A 447 15.68 -15.80 -9.37
N SER A 448 16.89 -16.14 -8.94
CA SER A 448 18.15 -15.49 -9.35
C SER A 448 18.98 -16.39 -10.27
N SER A 449 20.11 -15.87 -10.76
CA SER A 449 21.13 -16.66 -11.48
C SER A 449 21.75 -17.79 -10.65
N ARG A 450 21.65 -17.74 -9.31
CA ARG A 450 22.11 -18.80 -8.39
C ARG A 450 20.99 -19.75 -7.97
N GLY A 451 19.81 -19.64 -8.59
CA GLY A 451 18.59 -20.35 -8.23
C GLY A 451 17.69 -19.53 -7.30
N TRP A 452 16.75 -20.21 -6.64
CA TRP A 452 15.80 -19.61 -5.72
C TRP A 452 16.47 -19.12 -4.44
N LEU A 453 16.19 -17.87 -4.07
CA LEU A 453 16.74 -17.20 -2.89
C LEU A 453 15.62 -16.51 -2.12
N VAL A 454 15.76 -16.44 -0.80
CA VAL A 454 14.91 -15.59 0.05
C VAL A 454 15.42 -14.16 0.12
N ILE A 455 14.49 -13.24 0.24
CA ILE A 455 14.71 -11.83 0.54
C ILE A 455 13.93 -11.44 1.79
N ASP A 456 14.35 -10.36 2.42
CA ASP A 456 13.62 -9.69 3.51
C ASP A 456 13.34 -10.55 4.78
N PRO A 457 14.38 -11.14 5.41
CA PRO A 457 14.20 -11.87 6.66
C PRO A 457 13.93 -10.91 7.83
N VAL A 458 13.10 -11.37 8.77
CA VAL A 458 12.96 -10.78 10.11
C VAL A 458 14.10 -11.21 11.02
N GLY A 459 14.65 -12.41 10.81
CA GLY A 459 15.78 -12.94 11.59
C GLY A 459 15.36 -13.47 12.97
N LEU A 460 14.78 -14.67 13.00
CA LEU A 460 14.35 -15.33 14.23
C LEU A 460 15.22 -16.55 14.57
N VAL A 461 15.10 -17.06 15.80
CA VAL A 461 15.67 -18.34 16.23
C VAL A 461 14.57 -19.23 16.80
N GLY A 462 14.49 -20.46 16.32
CA GLY A 462 13.46 -21.42 16.75
C GLY A 462 13.60 -22.79 16.11
N GLU A 463 12.66 -23.70 16.40
CA GLU A 463 12.56 -24.98 15.68
C GLU A 463 12.19 -24.73 14.20
N VAL A 464 12.78 -25.51 13.28
CA VAL A 464 12.65 -25.32 11.82
C VAL A 464 11.22 -25.30 11.31
N GLY A 465 10.30 -26.04 11.94
CA GLY A 465 8.92 -26.10 11.46
C GLY A 465 8.14 -24.79 11.62
N PHE A 466 8.61 -23.84 12.44
CA PHE A 466 8.03 -22.49 12.46
C PHE A 466 8.37 -21.69 11.20
N GLY A 467 9.49 -22.00 10.54
CA GLY A 467 9.91 -21.34 9.31
C GLY A 467 8.98 -21.61 8.12
N ALA A 468 8.22 -22.71 8.15
CA ALA A 468 7.26 -23.06 7.09
C ALA A 468 5.84 -22.52 7.33
N ALA A 469 5.54 -21.98 8.52
CA ALA A 469 4.16 -21.73 8.92
C ALA A 469 3.45 -20.69 8.04
N ASN A 470 4.14 -19.62 7.64
CA ASN A 470 3.52 -18.57 6.82
C ASN A 470 3.07 -19.07 5.44
N MET A 471 3.79 -20.03 4.84
CA MET A 471 3.47 -20.57 3.51
C MET A 471 2.06 -21.16 3.41
N PHE A 472 1.50 -21.72 4.48
CA PHE A 472 0.15 -22.29 4.47
C PHE A 472 -0.97 -21.24 4.26
N TYR A 473 -0.67 -19.94 4.38
CA TYR A 473 -1.63 -18.84 4.21
C TYR A 473 -1.41 -18.06 2.92
N ASP A 474 -0.38 -18.45 2.18
CA ASP A 474 0.02 -17.83 0.94
C ASP A 474 -0.16 -18.81 -0.23
N PRO A 475 -0.43 -18.31 -1.45
CA PRO A 475 -0.44 -16.89 -1.83
C PRO A 475 -1.60 -16.08 -1.22
N ALA A 476 -1.32 -14.84 -0.84
CA ALA A 476 -2.36 -13.90 -0.43
C ALA A 476 -3.47 -13.81 -1.49
N ASP A 477 -4.72 -13.61 -1.05
CA ASP A 477 -5.91 -13.53 -1.93
C ASP A 477 -6.32 -14.81 -2.68
N ARG A 478 -5.68 -15.96 -2.39
CA ARG A 478 -6.06 -17.27 -2.93
C ARG A 478 -6.72 -18.15 -1.89
N ASP A 479 -7.90 -17.72 -1.41
CA ASP A 479 -8.70 -18.48 -0.45
C ASP A 479 -9.05 -19.88 -0.99
N ASP A 480 -9.21 -20.01 -2.31
CA ASP A 480 -9.41 -21.29 -2.98
C ASP A 480 -8.25 -22.28 -2.76
N LEU A 481 -7.02 -21.79 -2.71
CA LEU A 481 -5.83 -22.59 -2.41
C LEU A 481 -5.66 -22.78 -0.91
N CYS A 482 -5.75 -21.70 -0.12
CA CYS A 482 -5.48 -21.73 1.31
C CYS A 482 -6.52 -22.53 2.11
N LEU A 483 -7.74 -22.69 1.60
CA LEU A 483 -8.80 -23.51 2.21
C LEU A 483 -8.84 -24.94 1.68
N ASP A 484 -8.10 -25.28 0.60
CA ASP A 484 -8.13 -26.62 0.02
C ASP A 484 -7.41 -27.65 0.94
N PRO A 485 -8.14 -28.63 1.50
CA PRO A 485 -7.56 -29.65 2.37
C PRO A 485 -6.47 -30.48 1.68
N ARG A 486 -6.60 -30.71 0.36
CA ARG A 486 -5.62 -31.49 -0.42
C ARG A 486 -4.30 -30.74 -0.52
N ARG A 487 -4.37 -29.44 -0.81
CA ARG A 487 -3.19 -28.57 -0.86
C ARG A 487 -2.50 -28.51 0.50
N ILE A 488 -3.26 -28.33 1.59
CA ILE A 488 -2.70 -28.28 2.95
C ILE A 488 -1.94 -29.58 3.27
N ALA A 489 -2.53 -30.75 2.99
CA ALA A 489 -1.87 -32.04 3.20
C ALA A 489 -0.62 -32.19 2.34
N GLN A 490 -0.70 -31.81 1.06
CA GLN A 490 0.42 -31.86 0.13
C GLN A 490 1.59 -30.97 0.57
N MET A 491 1.33 -29.75 1.01
CA MET A 491 2.35 -28.85 1.57
C MET A 491 2.93 -29.41 2.87
N ALA A 492 2.09 -29.97 3.75
CA ALA A 492 2.55 -30.60 4.98
C ALA A 492 3.50 -31.76 4.71
N ASP A 493 3.19 -32.62 3.73
CA ASP A 493 4.05 -33.73 3.32
C ASP A 493 5.36 -33.23 2.69
N ALA A 494 5.30 -32.23 1.81
CA ALA A 494 6.49 -31.68 1.16
C ALA A 494 7.45 -31.03 2.18
N PHE A 495 6.92 -30.19 3.07
CA PHE A 495 7.72 -29.54 4.11
C PHE A 495 8.16 -30.51 5.21
N SER A 496 7.37 -31.54 5.51
CA SER A 496 7.77 -32.61 6.43
C SER A 496 9.00 -33.34 5.92
N ARG A 497 9.00 -33.75 4.64
CA ARG A 497 10.16 -34.38 3.99
C ARG A 497 11.39 -33.46 3.96
N ALA A 498 11.20 -32.19 3.63
CA ALA A 498 12.30 -31.24 3.49
C ALA A 498 12.95 -30.83 4.82
N LEU A 499 12.16 -30.79 5.91
CA LEU A 499 12.62 -30.30 7.20
C LEU A 499 12.86 -31.40 8.25
N ASP A 500 12.53 -32.66 7.91
CA ASP A 500 12.52 -33.79 8.84
C ASP A 500 11.68 -33.51 10.10
N VAL A 501 10.44 -33.07 9.87
CA VAL A 501 9.48 -32.71 10.92
C VAL A 501 8.17 -33.44 10.71
N ASP A 502 7.62 -34.02 11.78
CA ASP A 502 6.29 -34.63 11.76
C ASP A 502 5.23 -33.64 11.19
N PRO A 503 4.43 -34.05 10.18
CA PRO A 503 3.43 -33.18 9.55
C PRO A 503 2.38 -32.67 10.54
N ARG A 504 2.01 -33.43 11.57
CA ARG A 504 1.11 -32.96 12.65
C ARG A 504 1.73 -31.80 13.41
N ARG A 505 3.04 -31.85 13.70
CA ARG A 505 3.76 -30.76 14.37
C ARG A 505 3.85 -29.50 13.48
N LEU A 506 3.99 -29.64 12.16
CA LEU A 506 3.93 -28.50 11.23
C LEU A 506 2.57 -27.80 11.25
N LEU A 507 1.49 -28.58 11.17
CA LEU A 507 0.12 -28.07 11.18
C LEU A 507 -0.28 -27.47 12.55
N ASP A 508 0.21 -28.04 13.65
CA ASP A 508 0.03 -27.47 14.99
C ASP A 508 0.72 -26.12 15.13
N ARG A 509 1.99 -26.00 14.69
CA ARG A 509 2.72 -24.73 14.66
C ARG A 509 1.96 -23.69 13.85
N ARG A 510 1.25 -24.11 12.80
CA ARG A 510 0.44 -23.17 12.05
C ARG A 510 -0.80 -22.70 12.81
N THR A 511 -1.46 -23.60 13.52
CA THR A 511 -2.65 -23.26 14.32
C THR A 511 -2.33 -22.17 15.34
N LEU A 512 -1.11 -22.18 15.90
CA LEU A 512 -0.61 -21.13 16.80
C LEU A 512 -0.49 -19.74 16.17
N MET A 513 -0.12 -19.69 14.88
CA MET A 513 0.20 -18.42 14.23
C MET A 513 -1.02 -17.56 13.97
N VAL A 514 -2.25 -18.10 14.02
CA VAL A 514 -3.48 -17.32 13.80
C VAL A 514 -3.74 -16.30 14.91
N PRO A 515 -3.87 -16.71 16.18
CA PRO A 515 -4.05 -15.76 17.28
C PRO A 515 -2.83 -14.85 17.43
N PHE A 516 -1.61 -15.36 17.24
CA PHE A 516 -0.41 -14.52 17.26
C PHE A 516 -0.46 -13.38 16.24
N ARG A 517 -0.68 -13.69 14.95
CA ARG A 517 -0.76 -12.68 13.89
C ARG A 517 -1.96 -11.73 14.06
N SER A 518 -3.00 -12.12 14.80
CA SER A 518 -4.13 -11.23 15.11
C SER A 518 -3.79 -10.14 16.14
N LEU A 519 -2.69 -10.32 16.89
CA LEU A 519 -2.17 -9.36 17.85
C LEU A 519 -1.07 -8.46 17.26
N GLU A 520 -0.49 -8.84 16.12
CA GLU A 520 0.45 -7.99 15.38
C GLU A 520 -0.29 -6.87 14.62
N ARG A 521 0.27 -5.65 14.67
CA ARG A 521 -0.34 -4.46 14.04
C ARG A 521 -0.44 -4.65 12.51
N GLY A 522 -1.56 -4.25 11.91
CA GLY A 522 -1.76 -4.24 10.46
C GLY A 522 -2.48 -5.46 9.86
N TRP A 523 -2.71 -6.55 10.61
CA TRP A 523 -3.16 -7.80 9.99
C TRP A 523 -4.69 -8.03 9.96
N ARG A 524 -5.42 -7.28 9.12
CA ARG A 524 -6.91 -7.22 9.07
C ARG A 524 -7.62 -8.27 8.18
N ARG A 525 -7.56 -9.58 8.48
CA ARG A 525 -8.49 -10.59 7.91
C ARG A 525 -8.96 -11.64 8.92
N GLY A 526 -9.76 -11.23 9.91
CA GLY A 526 -10.21 -12.13 10.98
C GLY A 526 -11.01 -13.36 10.49
N ALA A 527 -11.96 -13.17 9.58
CA ALA A 527 -12.90 -14.23 9.18
C ALA A 527 -12.27 -15.33 8.29
N THR A 528 -11.58 -14.94 7.22
CA THR A 528 -10.90 -15.89 6.30
C THR A 528 -9.84 -16.72 7.00
N ARG A 529 -9.11 -16.14 7.97
CA ARG A 529 -8.06 -16.87 8.68
C ARG A 529 -8.57 -17.88 9.67
N SER A 530 -9.67 -17.59 10.36
CA SER A 530 -10.34 -18.58 11.18
C SER A 530 -10.79 -19.79 10.35
N ALA A 531 -11.22 -19.55 9.10
CA ALA A 531 -11.55 -20.63 8.16
C ALA A 531 -10.32 -21.45 7.74
N ILE A 532 -9.19 -20.82 7.40
CA ILE A 532 -7.94 -21.54 7.08
C ILE A 532 -7.43 -22.32 8.30
N ALA A 533 -7.51 -21.74 9.50
CA ALA A 533 -7.15 -22.44 10.74
C ALA A 533 -8.01 -23.68 10.96
N ALA A 534 -9.32 -23.58 10.70
CA ALA A 534 -10.25 -24.69 10.80
C ALA A 534 -9.93 -25.78 9.76
N ALA A 535 -9.66 -25.41 8.51
CA ALA A 535 -9.25 -26.34 7.46
C ALA A 535 -7.95 -27.09 7.83
N ILE A 536 -6.96 -26.38 8.37
CA ILE A 536 -5.71 -26.98 8.87
C ILE A 536 -5.97 -27.96 10.01
N LYS A 537 -6.77 -27.57 11.01
CA LYS A 537 -7.17 -28.45 12.11
C LYS A 537 -7.87 -29.71 11.58
N GLN A 538 -8.75 -29.56 10.59
CA GLN A 538 -9.46 -30.68 9.98
C GLN A 538 -8.49 -31.64 9.25
N VAL A 539 -7.57 -31.12 8.44
CA VAL A 539 -6.56 -31.95 7.75
C VAL A 539 -5.70 -32.70 8.77
N ARG A 540 -5.27 -32.02 9.84
CA ARG A 540 -4.49 -32.59 10.94
C ARG A 540 -5.24 -33.63 11.80
N GLN A 541 -6.55 -33.78 11.62
CA GLN A 541 -7.36 -34.81 12.29
C GLN A 541 -7.74 -35.95 11.35
N THR A 542 -7.82 -35.67 10.05
CA THR A 542 -8.39 -36.59 9.05
C THR A 542 -7.34 -37.26 8.18
N SER A 543 -6.20 -36.59 7.95
CA SER A 543 -5.12 -37.06 7.07
C SER A 543 -3.90 -37.56 7.84
N TYR A 544 -3.74 -37.09 9.08
CA TYR A 544 -2.73 -37.51 10.04
C TYR A 544 -3.45 -37.68 11.37
#